data_AF-A0A966NBM3-F1
#
_entry.id   AF-A0A966NBM3-F1
#
_cell.length_a   1.000
_cell.length_b   1.000
_cell.length_c   1.000
_cell.angle_alpha   90.00
_cell.angle_beta   90.00
_cell.angle_gamma   90.00
#
_symmetry.space_group_name_H-M   'P 1'
#
loop_
_entity.id
_entity.type
_entity.pdbx_description
1 polymer ?
#
loop_
_entity_poly.entity_id
_entity_poly.type
_entity_poly.pdbx_seq_one_letter_code
_entity_poly.pdbx_strand_id
1 'polypeptide(L)' 'MSIFKKVASSVAVIALSATTVMARDQVHIAGSSTVLPYASIVAEAFGENFDFPTPIVEG' A
#
# COMPACT_ATOMS: atom_id res chain seq x y z
N MET A 1 -43.47 0.52 -4.82
CA MET A 1 -42.43 -0.48 -5.17
C MET A 1 -41.17 0.08 -5.85
N SER A 2 -41.18 1.33 -6.38
CA SER A 2 -39.99 1.90 -7.06
C SER A 2 -38.94 2.47 -6.10
N ILE A 3 -39.37 3.16 -5.02
CA ILE A 3 -38.45 3.76 -4.03
C ILE A 3 -37.64 2.70 -3.28
N PHE A 4 -38.29 1.62 -2.84
CA PHE A 4 -37.63 0.47 -2.21
C PHE A 4 -36.56 -0.17 -3.12
N LYS A 5 -36.85 -0.30 -4.42
CA LYS A 5 -35.87 -0.79 -5.41
C LYS A 5 -34.66 0.15 -5.57
N LYS A 6 -34.89 1.47 -5.55
CA LYS A 6 -33.82 2.47 -5.62
C LYS A 6 -32.93 2.46 -4.37
N VAL A 7 -33.53 2.37 -3.19
CA VAL A 7 -32.80 2.26 -1.92
C VAL A 7 -31.98 0.97 -1.88
N ALA A 8 -32.58 -0.17 -2.25
CA ALA A 8 -31.87 -1.45 -2.32
C ALA A 8 -30.68 -1.40 -3.31
N SER A 9 -30.86 -0.77 -4.48
CA SER A 9 -29.78 -0.59 -5.47
C SER A 9 -28.66 0.31 -4.95
N SER A 10 -28.99 1.42 -4.30
CA SER A 10 -28.00 2.34 -3.72
C SER A 10 -27.16 1.67 -2.63
N VAL A 11 -27.77 0.87 -1.76
CA VAL A 11 -27.06 0.12 -0.72
C VAL A 11 -26.14 -0.93 -1.34
N ALA A 12 -26.58 -1.63 -2.39
CA ALA A 12 -25.74 -2.60 -3.09
C ALA A 12 -24.49 -1.95 -3.70
N VAL A 13 -24.63 -0.77 -4.32
CA VAL A 13 -23.49 -0.03 -4.89
C VAL A 13 -22.49 0.40 -3.81
N ILE A 14 -22.97 0.87 -2.65
CA ILE A 14 -22.10 1.26 -1.52
C ILE A 14 -21.36 0.04 -0.95
N ALA A 15 -22.05 -1.10 -0.80
CA ALA A 15 -21.43 -2.34 -0.34
C ALA A 15 -20.35 -2.86 -1.29
N LEU A 16 -20.55 -2.72 -2.60
CA LEU A 16 -19.58 -3.11 -3.64
C LEU A 16 -18.38 -2.16 -3.73
N SER A 17 -18.54 -0.89 -3.33
CA SER A 17 -17.47 0.12 -3.34
C SER A 17 -16.71 0.22 -2.02
N ALA A 18 -17.13 -0.52 -0.99
CA ALA A 18 -16.41 -0.69 0.27
C ALA A 18 -15.23 -1.67 0.13
N THR A 19 -14.39 -1.49 -0.89
CA THR A 19 -13.14 -2.23 -1.01
C THR A 19 -12.13 -1.66 -0.02
N THR A 20 -11.51 -2.53 0.78
CA THR A 20 -10.37 -2.15 1.62
C THR A 20 -9.18 -1.89 0.70
N VAL A 21 -8.70 -0.65 0.63
CA VAL A 21 -7.37 -0.36 0.08
C VAL A 21 -6.35 -1.01 0.99
N MET A 22 -5.79 -2.14 0.56
CA MET A 22 -4.60 -2.72 1.18
C MET A 22 -3.45 -1.77 0.87
N ALA A 23 -2.99 -1.03 1.88
CA ALA A 23 -1.74 -0.29 1.77
C ALA A 23 -0.63 -1.32 1.42
N ARG A 24 0.30 -0.94 0.55
CA ARG A 24 1.45 -1.81 0.26
C ARG A 24 2.19 -2.05 1.56
N ASP A 25 2.46 -3.31 1.89
CA ASP A 25 3.10 -3.69 3.15
C ASP A 25 4.56 -3.20 3.23
N GLN A 26 5.14 -2.76 2.11
CA GLN A 26 6.55 -2.39 2.01
C GLN A 26 6.73 -1.09 1.21
N VAL A 27 7.69 -0.28 1.65
CA VAL A 27 8.10 0.95 0.97
C VAL A 27 9.06 0.60 -0.17
N HIS A 28 8.78 1.08 -1.38
CA HIS A 28 9.67 0.96 -2.53
C HIS A 28 10.40 2.29 -2.75
N ILE A 29 11.71 2.22 -2.92
CA ILE A 29 12.60 3.37 -3.07
C ILE A 29 13.34 3.21 -4.40
N ALA A 30 13.15 4.18 -5.31
CA ALA A 30 13.95 4.33 -6.52
C ALA A 30 14.65 5.69 -6.50
N GLY A 31 15.89 5.76 -6.99
CA GLY A 31 16.69 6.97 -6.83
C GLY A 31 17.97 7.02 -7.65
N SER A 32 18.80 8.01 -7.35
CA SER A 32 20.07 8.19 -8.05
C SER A 32 21.00 6.99 -7.82
N SER A 33 21.60 6.50 -8.90
CA SER A 33 22.56 5.38 -8.87
C SER A 33 23.79 5.63 -7.99
N THR A 34 24.07 6.89 -7.63
CA THR A 34 25.15 7.24 -6.69
C THR A 34 24.77 7.00 -5.23
N VAL A 35 23.48 6.97 -4.90
CA VAL A 35 23.00 6.76 -3.52
C VAL A 35 22.41 5.37 -3.29
N LEU A 36 22.16 4.58 -4.34
CA LEU A 36 21.64 3.21 -4.23
C LEU A 36 22.46 2.30 -3.30
N PRO A 37 23.81 2.31 -3.33
CA PRO A 37 24.58 1.45 -2.43
C PRO A 37 24.34 1.79 -0.95
N TYR A 38 24.28 3.08 -0.63
CA TYR A 38 24.01 3.54 0.75
C TYR A 38 22.57 3.27 1.17
N ALA A 39 21.60 3.54 0.28
CA ALA A 39 20.18 3.30 0.54
C ALA A 39 19.88 1.83 0.85
N SER A 40 20.57 0.89 0.18
CA SER A 40 20.42 -0.54 0.42
C SER A 40 20.88 -0.95 1.83
N ILE A 41 22.02 -0.43 2.28
CA ILE A 41 22.55 -0.69 3.63
C ILE A 41 21.59 -0.17 4.71
N VAL A 42 21.04 1.02 4.52
CA VAL A 42 20.09 1.61 5.47
C VAL A 42 18.77 0.83 5.49
N ALA A 43 18.30 0.33 4.34
CA ALA A 43 17.10 -0.48 4.26
C ALA A 43 17.26 -1.80 5.02
N GLU A 44 18.38 -2.50 4.84
CA GLU A 44 18.70 -3.73 5.60
C GLU A 44 18.77 -3.46 7.11
N ALA A 45 19.51 -2.43 7.53
CA ALA A 45 19.60 -2.05 8.93
C ALA A 45 18.23 -1.71 9.53
N PHE A 46 17.35 -1.05 8.77
CA PHE A 46 15.99 -0.78 9.23
C PHE A 46 15.19 -2.08 9.47
N GLY A 47 15.26 -3.05 8.55
CA GLY A 47 14.58 -4.34 8.72
C GLY A 47 15.10 -5.16 9.91
N GLU A 48 16.39 -5.02 10.27
CA GLU A 48 16.96 -5.71 11.43
C GLU A 48 16.61 -5.05 12.78
N ASN A 49 16.39 -3.73 12.78
CA ASN A 49 16.21 -2.95 14.01
C ASN A 49 14.74 -2.63 14.35
N PHE A 50 13.81 -2.89 13.43
CA PHE A 50 12.39 -2.58 13.61
C PHE A 50 11.49 -3.73 13.15
N ASP A 51 10.29 -3.83 13.74
CA ASP A 51 9.27 -4.82 13.37
C ASP A 51 8.52 -4.50 12.05
N PHE A 52 9.10 -3.64 11.21
CA PHE A 52 8.52 -3.24 9.93
C PHE A 52 9.21 -3.97 8.76
N PRO A 53 8.50 -4.25 7.67
CA PRO A 53 9.11 -4.84 6.47
C PRO A 53 10.25 -3.97 5.92
N THR A 54 11.38 -4.61 5.61
CA THR A 54 12.57 -3.97 5.01
C THR A 54 12.21 -3.23 3.72
N PRO A 55 12.53 -1.94 3.52
CA PRO A 55 12.24 -1.26 2.25
C PRO A 55 12.91 -1.94 1.05
N ILE A 56 12.23 -1.98 -0.11
CA ILE A 56 12.83 -2.46 -1.36
C ILE A 56 13.53 -1.28 -2.04
N VAL A 57 14.83 -1.43 -2.34
CA VAL A 57 15.63 -0.46 -3.08
C VAL A 57 15.78 -0.93 -4.53
N GLU A 58 15.21 -0.19 -5.47
CA GLU A 58 15.27 -0.46 -6.91
C GLU A 58 16.10 0.63 -7.61
N GLY A 59 16.89 0.23 -8.60
CA GLY A 59 17.80 1.11 -9.35
C GLY A 59 17.25 1.60 -10.68
#